data_AF-A0A943JLU3-F1
#
_entry.id   AF-A0A943JLU3-F1
#
_cell.length_a   1.000
_cell.length_b   1.000
_cell.length_c   1.000
_cell.angle_alpha   90.00
_cell.angle_beta   90.00
_cell.angle_gamma   90.00
#
_symmetry.space_group_name_H-M   'P 1'
#
loop_
_entity.id
_entity.type
_entity.pdbx_description
1 polymer ?
#
loop_
_entity_poly.entity_id
_entity_poly.type
_entity_poly.pdbx_seq_one_letter_code
_entity_poly.pdbx_strand_id
1 'polypeptide(L)'
;MVLRKPYAFFIKHFKLIHLILAVLCIYSTVQTHKLYTFFSDYIYKTVNVIGQDLVGSLYTGFMTFGPILIIILTITIMVIMIVKEKPFTFYIINILIFIYVIIISQVCQSTLYDMQISLLDIRAIRIVRDLTLVSFVMQIISSIIIGIRGTGFDVKKFDFGQDLQDLEIDESDREEFEVDFSVDRNKTKRKLKYQIRKLKYIFKENKLAFIVVTVFILLVTGGLTYYYISTRPRVLNQGELFRGNGLSLSIENSYLTRYDYKGQEIEKDFSFLVLQIKVLNLSKYQNTLPFATSKIVIGSYSYTPTLNYEEYLFDFGNIYKNENIGEEYTYKTLIYKIPTLLTDEEILFNYVNKVNSKEKFFKDEVKIRYIDLDKEKDKKTYELGEEISFEDLPFKNYKIKIDSYEIKPSFKLEYNYCYKKECTKSYEYVKPSIVSNYDKVLLKLKGTYNLSDEVNIEGVYDIYDLIDKFGYLKYELNNEVKTQNVKFKEVTSNKAKEMDTYYIEVLKELQNASKISLIIKIRNQTYEYTLK
;
A
#
# COMPACT_ATOMS: atom_id res chain seq x y z
N MET A 1 11.10 69.65 -10.86
CA MET A 1 10.56 68.31 -10.59
C MET A 1 10.81 67.45 -11.82
N VAL A 2 11.79 66.53 -11.76
CA VAL A 2 12.17 65.68 -12.89
C VAL A 2 11.50 64.31 -12.71
N LEU A 3 10.55 63.98 -13.58
CA LEU A 3 9.94 62.66 -13.66
C LEU A 3 11.03 61.63 -14.01
N ARG A 4 11.41 60.78 -13.05
CA ARG A 4 12.29 59.63 -13.33
C ARG A 4 11.46 58.55 -14.02
N LYS A 5 11.91 58.10 -15.19
CA LYS A 5 11.19 57.09 -15.98
C LYS A 5 11.12 55.75 -15.19
N PRO A 6 9.99 55.02 -15.24
CA PRO A 6 9.70 53.86 -14.37
C PRO A 6 10.71 52.69 -14.50
N TYR A 7 11.46 52.62 -15.59
CA TYR A 7 12.51 51.61 -15.81
C TYR A 7 13.82 51.86 -15.03
N ALA A 8 14.00 53.02 -14.38
CA ALA A 8 15.20 53.34 -13.63
C ALA A 8 15.44 52.38 -12.45
N PHE A 9 14.37 51.84 -11.86
CA PHE A 9 14.44 50.82 -10.82
C PHE A 9 15.04 49.51 -11.34
N PHE A 10 14.53 49.01 -12.46
CA PHE A 10 14.99 47.75 -13.07
C PHE A 10 16.45 47.83 -13.53
N ILE A 11 16.88 48.99 -14.04
CA ILE A 11 18.28 49.21 -14.44
C ILE A 11 19.21 49.17 -13.23
N LYS A 12 18.82 49.83 -12.13
CA LYS A 12 19.61 49.84 -10.89
C LYS A 12 19.78 48.45 -10.28
N HIS A 13 18.80 47.58 -10.49
CA HIS A 13 18.77 46.22 -9.92
C HIS A 13 18.91 45.12 -10.98
N PHE A 14 19.42 45.44 -12.18
CA PHE A 14 19.45 44.54 -13.33
C PHE A 14 20.15 43.21 -13.04
N LYS A 15 21.35 43.26 -12.43
CA LYS A 15 22.11 42.08 -12.00
C LYS A 15 21.34 41.22 -11.00
N LEU A 16 20.73 41.85 -10.00
CA LEU A 16 19.94 41.18 -8.96
C LEU A 16 18.71 40.47 -9.57
N ILE A 17 18.01 41.12 -10.51
CA ILE A 17 16.84 40.55 -11.19
C ILE A 17 17.23 39.32 -12.02
N HIS A 18 18.36 39.37 -12.71
CA HIS A 18 18.88 38.22 -13.47
C HIS A 18 19.35 37.10 -12.55
N LEU A 19 19.92 37.41 -11.39
CA LEU A 19 20.30 36.41 -10.40
C LEU A 19 19.07 35.71 -9.81
N ILE A 20 18.01 36.46 -9.49
CA ILE A 20 16.71 35.90 -9.06
C ILE A 20 16.14 34.99 -10.16
N LEU A 21 16.17 35.44 -11.42
CA LEU A 21 15.72 34.63 -12.55
C LEU A 21 16.56 33.35 -12.71
N ALA A 22 17.89 33.44 -12.53
CA ALA A 22 18.80 32.29 -12.59
C ALA A 22 18.44 31.25 -11.52
N VAL A 23 18.21 31.68 -10.27
CA VAL A 23 17.81 30.77 -9.18
C VAL A 23 16.50 30.06 -9.51
N LEU A 24 15.52 30.77 -10.06
CA LEU A 24 14.24 30.16 -10.49
C LEU A 24 14.44 29.15 -11.63
N CYS A 25 15.28 29.47 -12.62
CA CYS A 25 15.59 28.57 -13.73
C CYS A 25 16.33 27.31 -13.23
N ILE A 26 17.30 27.47 -12.34
CA ILE A 26 18.04 26.35 -11.74
C ILE A 26 17.09 25.46 -10.94
N TYR A 27 16.21 26.05 -10.11
CA TYR A 27 15.25 25.27 -9.35
C TYR A 27 14.27 24.52 -10.26
N SER A 28 13.75 25.17 -11.32
CA SER A 28 12.95 24.48 -12.35
C SER A 28 13.71 23.33 -13.00
N THR A 29 15.01 23.50 -13.26
CA THR A 29 15.88 22.48 -13.86
C THR A 29 16.04 21.25 -12.96
N VAL A 30 16.24 21.47 -11.66
CA VAL A 30 16.30 20.39 -10.66
C VAL A 30 14.99 19.60 -10.62
N GLN A 31 13.85 20.28 -10.71
CA GLN A 31 12.55 19.60 -10.75
C GLN A 31 12.40 18.75 -12.02
N THR A 32 12.72 19.28 -13.20
CA THR A 32 12.68 18.51 -14.45
C THR A 32 13.64 17.32 -14.43
N HIS A 33 14.80 17.44 -13.78
CA HIS A 33 15.72 16.31 -13.59
C HIS A 33 15.10 15.16 -12.80
N LYS A 34 14.34 15.45 -11.72
CA LYS A 34 13.66 14.42 -10.91
C LYS A 34 12.70 13.58 -11.76
N LEU A 35 11.97 14.22 -12.66
CA LEU A 35 11.06 13.52 -13.59
C LEU A 35 11.84 12.63 -14.55
N TYR A 36 12.93 13.15 -15.12
CA TYR A 36 13.80 12.37 -16.01
C TYR A 36 14.37 11.13 -15.30
N THR A 37 14.91 11.29 -14.08
CA THR A 37 15.46 10.17 -13.30
C THR A 37 14.41 9.13 -12.99
N PHE A 38 13.18 9.54 -12.65
CA PHE A 38 12.08 8.61 -12.41
C PHE A 38 11.76 7.76 -13.64
N PHE A 39 11.53 8.38 -14.80
CA PHE A 39 11.18 7.64 -16.02
C PHE A 39 12.35 6.75 -16.49
N SER A 40 13.59 7.19 -16.30
CA SER A 40 14.77 6.37 -16.58
C SER A 40 14.80 5.13 -15.68
N ASP A 41 14.68 5.31 -14.36
CA ASP A 41 14.70 4.22 -13.39
C ASP A 41 13.56 3.22 -13.61
N TYR A 42 12.37 3.72 -13.94
CA TYR A 42 11.22 2.87 -14.24
C TYR A 42 11.51 1.90 -15.40
N ILE A 43 12.16 2.37 -16.46
CA ILE A 43 12.51 1.53 -17.63
C ILE A 43 13.54 0.45 -17.27
N TYR A 44 14.50 0.75 -16.40
CA TYR A 44 15.62 -0.16 -16.11
C TYR A 44 15.37 -1.11 -14.94
N LYS A 45 14.48 -0.77 -13.99
CA LYS A 45 14.30 -1.52 -12.73
C LYS A 45 13.04 -2.40 -12.69
N THR A 46 12.20 -2.41 -13.74
CA THR A 46 10.94 -3.20 -13.80
C THR A 46 10.10 -3.11 -12.53
N VAL A 47 9.89 -1.89 -12.03
CA VAL A 47 9.14 -1.64 -10.79
C VAL A 47 7.66 -1.50 -11.10
N ASN A 48 6.80 -2.24 -10.40
CA ASN A 48 5.35 -2.04 -10.49
C ASN A 48 4.94 -0.81 -9.65
N VAL A 49 4.56 0.27 -10.33
CA VAL A 49 4.20 1.56 -9.71
C VAL A 49 2.69 1.82 -9.65
N ILE A 50 1.87 0.86 -10.08
CA ILE A 50 0.41 0.97 -10.04
C ILE A 50 -0.02 1.18 -8.58
N GLY A 51 -0.99 2.06 -8.33
CA GLY A 51 -1.52 2.36 -7.00
C GLY A 51 -0.58 3.15 -6.07
N GLN A 52 0.57 3.63 -6.57
CA GLN A 52 1.44 4.56 -5.84
C GLN A 52 1.07 6.02 -6.15
N ASP A 53 1.19 6.94 -5.20
CA ASP A 53 1.02 8.37 -5.47
C ASP A 53 2.28 8.98 -6.13
N LEU A 54 2.51 8.60 -7.38
CA LEU A 54 3.59 9.15 -8.22
C LEU A 54 3.49 10.67 -8.41
N VAL A 55 2.29 11.21 -8.62
CA VAL A 55 2.13 12.65 -8.85
C VAL A 55 2.37 13.44 -7.56
N GLY A 56 1.79 13.03 -6.43
CA GLY A 56 2.04 13.72 -5.15
C GLY A 56 3.50 13.62 -4.66
N SER A 57 4.22 12.56 -5.02
CA SER A 57 5.64 12.39 -4.66
C SER A 57 6.61 13.14 -5.59
N LEU A 58 6.33 13.17 -6.90
CA LEU A 58 7.23 13.75 -7.90
C LEU A 58 6.89 15.20 -8.27
N TYR A 59 5.62 15.60 -8.20
CA TYR A 59 5.20 16.95 -8.54
C TYR A 59 5.13 17.85 -7.32
N THR A 60 5.89 18.93 -7.38
CA THR A 60 5.72 20.08 -6.48
C THR A 60 4.86 21.14 -7.15
N GLY A 61 4.11 21.93 -6.39
CA GLY A 61 3.32 23.04 -6.96
C GLY A 61 4.16 24.02 -7.79
N PHE A 62 5.48 24.11 -7.54
CA PHE A 62 6.38 24.91 -8.36
C PHE A 62 6.54 24.39 -9.80
N MET A 63 6.40 23.09 -10.07
CA MET A 63 6.53 22.55 -11.44
C MET A 63 5.48 23.10 -12.40
N THR A 64 4.31 23.52 -11.90
CA THR A 64 3.25 24.13 -12.69
C THR A 64 3.40 25.66 -12.75
N PHE A 65 3.65 26.32 -11.62
CA PHE A 65 3.65 27.79 -11.54
C PHE A 65 5.01 28.44 -11.78
N GLY A 66 6.11 27.75 -11.51
CA GLY A 66 7.48 28.22 -11.66
C GLY A 66 7.83 28.64 -13.08
N PRO A 67 7.59 27.79 -14.10
CA PRO A 67 7.81 28.16 -15.51
C PRO A 67 7.02 29.39 -15.95
N ILE A 68 5.78 29.56 -15.48
CA ILE A 68 4.94 30.74 -15.77
C ILE A 68 5.57 32.00 -15.18
N LEU A 69 6.03 31.93 -13.93
CA LEU A 69 6.72 33.04 -13.27
C LEU A 69 8.01 33.43 -14.01
N ILE A 70 8.78 32.43 -14.47
CA ILE A 70 10.01 32.64 -15.26
C ILE A 70 9.68 33.35 -16.58
N ILE A 71 8.61 32.96 -17.28
CA ILE A 71 8.17 33.61 -18.52
C ILE A 71 7.82 35.08 -18.27
N ILE A 72 7.05 35.39 -17.22
CA ILE A 72 6.64 36.77 -16.89
C ILE A 72 7.87 37.65 -16.60
N LEU A 73 8.82 37.15 -15.79
CA LEU A 73 10.07 37.85 -15.51
C LEU A 73 10.91 38.04 -16.77
N THR A 74 10.98 37.02 -17.63
CA THR A 74 11.70 37.07 -18.90
C THR A 74 11.10 38.10 -19.86
N ILE A 75 9.76 38.18 -19.97
CA ILE A 75 9.05 39.21 -20.75
C ILE A 75 9.37 40.60 -20.20
N THR A 76 9.34 40.77 -18.87
CA THR A 76 9.66 42.05 -18.23
C THR A 76 11.07 42.52 -18.60
N ILE A 77 12.05 41.62 -18.55
CA ILE A 77 13.43 41.92 -18.96
C ILE A 77 13.51 42.19 -20.47
N MET A 78 12.82 41.41 -21.29
CA MET A 78 12.79 41.58 -22.75
C MET A 78 12.30 42.98 -23.14
N VAL A 79 11.21 43.46 -22.55
CA VAL A 79 10.67 44.82 -22.78
C VAL A 79 11.72 45.89 -22.44
N ILE A 80 12.45 45.71 -21.32
CA ILE A 80 13.53 46.62 -20.94
C ILE A 80 14.66 46.62 -21.98
N MET A 81 15.02 45.45 -22.51
CA MET A 81 16.06 45.32 -23.52
C MET A 81 15.68 45.96 -24.85
N ILE A 82 14.41 45.83 -25.26
CA ILE A 82 13.86 46.49 -26.46
C ILE A 82 13.91 48.02 -26.29
N VAL A 83 13.42 48.55 -25.16
CA VAL A 83 13.43 50.00 -24.87
C VAL A 83 14.85 50.57 -24.79
N LYS A 84 15.85 49.72 -24.52
CA LYS A 84 17.26 50.08 -24.44
C LYS A 84 18.07 49.76 -25.69
N GLU A 85 17.42 49.30 -26.76
CA GLU A 85 18.08 48.91 -28.01
C GLU A 85 19.23 47.91 -27.78
N LYS A 86 19.02 46.99 -26.83
CA LYS A 86 19.96 45.91 -26.48
C LYS A 86 19.52 44.57 -27.07
N PRO A 87 20.44 43.62 -27.29
CA PRO A 87 20.09 42.32 -27.87
C PRO A 87 19.08 41.56 -27.00
N PHE A 88 17.91 41.28 -27.57
CA PHE A 88 16.78 40.65 -26.87
C PHE A 88 16.46 39.22 -27.33
N THR A 89 17.12 38.73 -28.38
CA THR A 89 16.87 37.41 -29.02
C THR A 89 16.90 36.24 -28.04
N PHE A 90 17.83 36.24 -27.10
CA PHE A 90 17.91 35.21 -26.05
C PHE A 90 16.65 35.14 -25.18
N TYR A 91 16.01 36.27 -24.86
CA TYR A 91 14.80 36.25 -24.02
C TYR A 91 13.61 35.65 -24.75
N ILE A 92 13.53 35.81 -26.08
CA ILE A 92 12.54 35.13 -26.93
C ILE A 92 12.78 33.61 -26.88
N ILE A 93 14.03 33.18 -27.07
CA ILE A 93 14.41 31.75 -26.98
C ILE A 93 14.07 31.20 -25.59
N ASN A 94 14.37 31.93 -24.52
CA ASN A 94 14.07 31.51 -23.17
C ASN A 94 12.56 31.35 -22.92
N ILE A 95 11.73 32.27 -23.44
CA ILE A 95 10.27 32.14 -23.37
C ILE A 95 9.81 30.85 -24.06
N LEU A 96 10.33 30.56 -25.27
CA LEU A 96 10.00 29.33 -26.00
C LEU A 96 10.42 28.06 -25.25
N ILE A 97 11.61 28.05 -24.65
CA ILE A 97 12.08 26.94 -23.81
C ILE A 97 11.11 26.71 -22.66
N PHE A 98 10.72 27.74 -21.92
CA PHE A 98 9.82 27.56 -20.77
C PHE A 98 8.36 27.27 -21.15
N ILE A 99 7.90 27.65 -22.35
CA ILE A 99 6.63 27.14 -22.91
C ILE A 99 6.73 25.64 -23.18
N TYR A 100 7.81 25.19 -23.81
CA TYR A 100 8.05 23.76 -24.05
C TYR A 100 8.11 22.97 -22.74
N VAL A 101 8.77 23.51 -21.71
CA VAL A 101 8.83 22.92 -20.36
C VAL A 101 7.43 22.71 -19.77
N ILE A 102 6.52 23.67 -19.92
CA ILE A 102 5.14 23.55 -19.43
C ILE A 102 4.43 22.39 -20.15
N ILE A 103 4.56 22.30 -21.48
CA ILE A 103 3.95 21.23 -22.27
C ILE A 103 4.48 19.86 -21.84
N ILE A 104 5.80 19.71 -21.74
CA ILE A 104 6.42 18.43 -21.33
C ILE A 104 6.06 18.09 -19.89
N SER A 105 6.00 19.07 -18.98
CA SER A 105 5.54 18.87 -17.61
C SER A 105 4.09 18.35 -17.58
N GLN A 106 3.19 18.84 -18.44
CA GLN A 106 1.82 18.32 -18.51
C GLN A 106 1.78 16.88 -19.04
N VAL A 107 2.56 16.57 -20.08
CA VAL A 107 2.67 15.21 -20.64
C VAL A 107 3.21 14.23 -19.60
N CYS A 108 4.24 14.63 -18.84
CA CYS A 108 4.79 13.83 -17.76
C CYS A 108 3.74 13.58 -16.67
N GLN A 109 3.00 14.61 -16.25
CA GLN A 109 1.95 14.48 -15.24
C GLN A 109 0.85 13.51 -15.68
N SER A 110 0.37 13.65 -16.93
CA SER A 110 -0.62 12.72 -17.51
C SER A 110 -0.10 11.29 -17.52
N THR A 111 1.14 11.09 -17.96
CA THR A 111 1.76 9.77 -18.04
C THR A 111 1.90 9.14 -16.66
N LEU A 112 2.30 9.93 -15.64
CA LEU A 112 2.37 9.45 -14.27
C LEU A 112 0.98 8.99 -13.79
N TYR A 113 -0.09 9.74 -14.05
CA TYR A 113 -1.44 9.30 -13.71
C TYR A 113 -1.82 7.98 -14.36
N ASP A 114 -1.50 7.80 -15.64
CA ASP A 114 -1.80 6.56 -16.35
C ASP A 114 -1.01 5.35 -15.79
N MET A 115 0.25 5.58 -15.38
CA MET A 115 1.10 4.58 -14.72
C MET A 115 0.58 4.18 -13.33
N GLN A 116 -0.19 5.04 -12.66
CA GLN A 116 -0.81 4.73 -11.37
C GLN A 116 -1.97 3.73 -11.50
N ILE A 117 -2.59 3.62 -12.67
CA ILE A 117 -3.82 2.81 -12.86
C ILE A 117 -3.65 1.64 -13.84
N SER A 118 -2.59 1.66 -14.64
CA SER A 118 -2.37 0.67 -15.68
C SER A 118 -0.89 0.48 -15.99
N LEU A 119 -0.54 -0.69 -16.52
CA LEU A 119 0.79 -0.92 -17.09
C LEU A 119 0.83 -0.24 -18.45
N LEU A 120 1.72 0.73 -18.60
CA LEU A 120 1.96 1.39 -19.88
C LEU A 120 3.01 0.64 -20.70
N ASP A 121 2.89 0.74 -22.03
CA ASP A 121 3.89 0.24 -22.96
C ASP A 121 5.23 0.94 -22.71
N ILE A 122 6.29 0.15 -22.54
CA ILE A 122 7.68 0.62 -22.34
C ILE A 122 8.11 1.61 -23.44
N ARG A 123 7.57 1.49 -24.66
CA ARG A 123 7.85 2.38 -25.78
C ARG A 123 7.31 3.80 -25.54
N ALA A 124 6.10 3.91 -25.01
CA ALA A 124 5.49 5.20 -24.67
C ALA A 124 6.31 5.91 -23.57
N ILE A 125 6.74 5.15 -22.56
CA ILE A 125 7.53 5.68 -21.44
C ILE A 125 8.92 6.16 -21.90
N ARG A 126 9.55 5.46 -22.84
CA ARG A 126 10.82 5.90 -23.46
C ARG A 126 10.68 7.25 -24.16
N ILE A 127 9.58 7.46 -24.90
CA ILE A 127 9.31 8.74 -25.57
C ILE A 127 9.17 9.86 -24.54
N VAL A 128 8.42 9.64 -23.46
CA VAL A 128 8.25 10.63 -22.39
C VAL A 128 9.60 10.97 -21.75
N ARG A 129 10.40 9.96 -21.37
CA ARG A 129 11.75 10.14 -20.83
C ARG A 129 12.63 11.00 -21.74
N ASP A 130 12.66 10.70 -23.04
CA ASP A 130 13.53 11.39 -24.00
C ASP A 130 13.11 12.84 -24.20
N LEU A 131 11.80 13.13 -24.24
CA LEU A 131 11.27 14.49 -24.25
C LEU A 131 11.62 15.25 -22.96
N THR A 132 11.56 14.60 -21.80
CA THR A 132 11.99 15.20 -20.52
C THR A 132 13.49 15.49 -20.52
N LEU A 133 14.33 14.63 -21.12
CA LEU A 133 15.77 14.86 -21.25
C LEU A 133 16.07 16.08 -22.12
N VAL A 134 15.39 16.21 -23.27
CA VAL A 134 15.53 17.38 -24.16
C VAL A 134 15.14 18.67 -23.42
N SER A 135 14.04 18.63 -22.66
CA SER A 135 13.59 19.74 -21.81
C SER A 135 14.65 20.12 -20.76
N PHE A 136 15.21 19.13 -20.06
CA PHE A 136 16.26 19.32 -19.06
C PHE A 136 17.53 19.97 -19.64
N VAL A 137 18.03 19.49 -20.79
CA VAL A 137 19.23 20.05 -21.43
C VAL A 137 19.02 21.51 -21.86
N MET A 138 17.87 21.84 -22.44
CA MET A 138 17.56 23.22 -22.83
C MET A 138 17.50 24.17 -21.62
N GLN A 139 16.95 23.72 -20.50
CA GLN A 139 16.90 24.50 -19.27
C GLN A 139 18.29 24.73 -18.65
N ILE A 140 19.20 23.75 -18.72
CA ILE A 140 20.60 23.94 -18.28
C ILE A 140 21.27 25.05 -19.09
N ILE A 141 21.19 24.97 -20.42
CA ILE A 141 21.80 25.97 -21.31
C ILE A 141 21.23 27.37 -21.00
N SER A 142 19.92 27.49 -20.83
CA SER A 142 19.30 28.77 -20.47
C SER A 142 19.75 29.28 -19.09
N SER A 143 19.79 28.40 -18.08
CA SER A 143 20.19 28.75 -16.72
C SER A 143 21.62 29.29 -16.66
N ILE A 144 22.55 28.68 -17.42
CA ILE A 144 23.94 29.14 -17.53
C ILE A 144 23.99 30.54 -18.13
N ILE A 145 23.29 30.78 -19.24
CA ILE A 145 23.32 32.09 -19.93
C ILE A 145 22.71 33.19 -19.04
N ILE A 146 21.62 32.90 -18.32
CA ILE A 146 21.01 33.84 -17.37
C ILE A 146 21.94 34.08 -16.18
N GLY A 147 22.60 33.04 -15.67
CA GLY A 147 23.57 33.13 -14.58
C GLY A 147 24.76 34.03 -14.92
N ILE A 148 25.34 33.90 -16.12
CA ILE A 148 26.41 34.77 -16.63
C ILE A 148 25.94 36.23 -16.66
N ARG A 149 24.71 36.50 -17.13
CA ARG A 149 24.13 37.85 -17.16
C ARG A 149 23.82 38.41 -15.77
N GLY A 150 23.50 37.56 -14.79
CA GLY A 150 23.22 37.95 -13.41
C GLY A 150 24.46 38.32 -12.61
N THR A 151 25.54 37.56 -12.76
CA THR A 151 26.84 37.87 -12.15
C THR A 151 27.53 39.04 -12.86
N GLY A 152 27.30 39.18 -14.17
CA GLY A 152 28.02 40.11 -15.02
C GLY A 152 29.44 39.63 -15.32
N PHE A 153 29.65 38.31 -15.24
CA PHE A 153 30.90 37.64 -15.58
C PHE A 153 31.15 37.77 -17.09
N ASP A 154 32.28 38.38 -17.46
CA ASP A 154 32.67 38.56 -18.87
C ASP A 154 33.61 37.42 -19.28
N VAL A 155 33.02 36.36 -19.85
CA VAL A 155 33.74 35.16 -20.32
C VAL A 155 34.86 35.51 -21.32
N LYS A 156 34.77 36.66 -22.02
CA LYS A 156 35.78 37.09 -22.99
C LYS A 156 36.98 37.81 -22.37
N LYS A 157 36.88 38.25 -21.11
CA LYS A 157 37.96 38.96 -20.38
C LYS A 157 38.61 38.10 -19.28
N PHE A 158 38.16 36.87 -19.14
CA PHE A 158 38.66 35.96 -18.11
C PHE A 158 40.01 35.38 -18.56
N ASP A 159 41.08 35.89 -17.98
CA ASP A 159 42.46 35.43 -18.18
C ASP A 159 43.02 34.93 -16.83
N PHE A 160 43.15 33.61 -16.71
CA PHE A 160 43.70 32.97 -15.51
C PHE A 160 45.12 33.42 -15.18
N GLY A 161 45.90 33.92 -16.15
CA GLY A 161 47.27 34.39 -15.93
C GLY A 161 47.35 35.75 -15.24
N GLN A 162 46.47 36.69 -15.60
CA GLN A 162 46.42 38.02 -14.98
C GLN A 162 45.71 37.98 -13.61
N ASP A 163 44.62 37.22 -13.48
CA ASP A 163 43.91 37.11 -12.20
C ASP A 163 44.75 36.41 -11.11
N LEU A 164 45.73 35.55 -11.47
CA LEU A 164 46.70 34.98 -10.53
C LEU A 164 47.75 36.00 -10.06
N GLN A 165 48.14 36.94 -10.93
CA GLN A 165 49.09 38.01 -10.61
C GLN A 165 48.46 39.08 -9.72
N ASP A 166 47.16 39.37 -9.90
CA ASP A 166 46.39 40.27 -9.02
C ASP A 166 46.06 39.64 -7.65
N LEU A 167 46.32 38.33 -7.47
CA LEU A 167 46.17 37.57 -6.22
C LEU A 167 47.50 37.43 -5.45
N GLU A 168 48.63 37.86 -6.00
CA GLU A 168 49.89 37.96 -5.26
C GLU A 168 49.77 39.09 -4.22
N ILE A 169 49.71 38.69 -2.96
CA ILE A 169 49.58 39.55 -1.79
C ILE A 169 50.77 40.52 -1.76
N ASP A 170 50.51 41.81 -1.98
CA ASP A 170 51.50 42.88 -1.77
C ASP A 170 51.74 43.06 -0.27
N GLU A 171 52.97 43.39 0.16
CA GLU A 171 53.30 43.57 1.57
C GLU A 171 52.58 44.77 2.23
N SER A 172 51.84 45.56 1.44
CA SER A 172 50.90 46.58 1.93
C SER A 172 49.63 46.00 2.59
N ASP A 173 49.31 44.71 2.40
CA ASP A 173 48.21 44.01 3.08
C ASP A 173 48.55 43.54 4.52
N ARG A 174 49.75 43.87 5.03
CA ARG A 174 50.16 43.61 6.42
C ARG A 174 49.99 44.82 7.35
N GLU A 175 49.15 45.79 7.00
CA GLU A 175 48.66 46.74 8.00
C GLU A 175 47.65 46.06 8.92
N GLU A 176 48.00 45.93 10.19
CA GLU A 176 47.03 45.67 11.25
C GLU A 176 46.03 46.84 11.31
N PHE A 177 44.90 46.68 10.64
CA PHE A 177 43.76 47.56 10.89
C PHE A 177 43.09 47.10 12.18
N GLU A 178 43.17 47.93 13.23
CA GLU A 178 42.24 47.82 14.36
C GLU A 178 40.82 48.02 13.83
N VAL A 179 40.11 46.91 13.65
CA VAL A 179 38.67 46.93 13.40
C VAL A 179 37.99 47.24 14.72
N ASP A 180 37.81 48.52 15.01
CA ASP A 180 36.91 48.96 16.08
C ASP A 180 35.48 48.53 15.71
N PHE A 181 35.04 47.41 16.27
CA PHE A 181 33.67 46.89 16.12
C PHE A 181 32.71 47.69 17.01
N SER A 182 32.73 49.02 16.89
CA SER A 182 31.66 49.86 17.38
C SER A 182 30.49 49.81 16.39
N VAL A 183 29.67 48.75 16.50
CA VAL A 183 28.37 48.69 15.82
C VAL A 183 27.50 49.81 16.41
N ASP A 184 27.59 50.98 15.80
CA ASP A 184 26.77 52.12 16.16
C ASP A 184 25.30 51.78 15.86
N ARG A 185 24.61 51.30 16.90
CA ARG A 185 23.20 50.94 16.90
C ARG A 185 22.35 52.09 16.36
N ASN A 186 22.77 53.34 16.53
CA ASN A 186 22.07 54.51 16.01
C ASN A 186 22.29 54.68 14.50
N LYS A 187 23.50 54.45 13.99
CA LYS A 187 23.78 54.45 12.53
C LYS A 187 23.04 53.32 11.81
N THR A 188 22.97 52.14 12.40
CA THR A 188 22.22 50.98 11.87
C THR A 188 20.71 51.20 11.95
N LYS A 189 20.18 51.69 13.08
CA LYS A 189 18.76 52.10 13.19
C LYS A 189 18.43 53.22 12.19
N ARG A 190 19.34 54.16 11.92
CA ARG A 190 19.16 55.23 10.95
C ARG A 190 19.12 54.70 9.51
N LYS A 191 20.01 53.77 9.15
CA LYS A 191 19.97 53.05 7.87
C LYS A 191 18.66 52.26 7.72
N LEU A 192 18.24 51.52 8.74
CA LEU A 192 16.98 50.76 8.72
C LEU A 192 15.77 51.68 8.58
N LYS A 193 15.67 52.76 9.37
CA LYS A 193 14.60 53.77 9.26
C LYS A 193 14.61 54.47 7.89
N TYR A 194 15.78 54.68 7.29
CA TYR A 194 15.88 55.19 5.92
C TYR A 194 15.35 54.18 4.89
N GLN A 195 15.71 52.90 5.00
CA GLN A 195 15.20 51.84 4.13
C GLN A 195 13.69 51.64 4.30
N ILE A 196 13.17 51.64 5.54
CA ILE A 196 11.73 51.56 5.82
C ILE A 196 10.98 52.76 5.22
N ARG A 197 11.51 53.98 5.38
CA ARG A 197 10.93 55.18 4.75
C ARG A 197 10.89 55.04 3.23
N LYS A 198 11.98 54.58 2.62
CA LYS A 198 12.07 54.34 1.18
C LYS A 198 11.07 53.28 0.71
N LEU A 199 10.93 52.18 1.46
CA LEU A 199 9.93 51.14 1.20
C LEU A 199 8.50 51.70 1.31
N LYS A 200 8.23 52.53 2.32
CA LYS A 200 6.94 53.21 2.51
C LYS A 200 6.62 54.16 1.36
N TYR A 201 7.61 54.89 0.83
CA TYR A 201 7.42 55.74 -0.34
C TYR A 201 7.14 54.91 -1.60
N ILE A 202 7.88 53.82 -1.84
CA ILE A 202 7.65 52.89 -2.97
C ILE A 202 6.25 52.27 -2.88
N PHE A 203 5.79 51.87 -1.69
CA PHE A 203 4.45 51.33 -1.46
C PHE A 203 3.35 52.37 -1.68
N LYS A 204 3.56 53.62 -1.25
CA LYS A 204 2.59 54.72 -1.45
C LYS A 204 2.47 55.09 -2.92
N GLU A 205 3.58 55.04 -3.66
CA GLU A 205 3.66 55.38 -5.09
C GLU A 205 3.09 54.27 -5.99
N ASN A 206 3.25 53.00 -5.61
CA ASN A 206 2.79 51.83 -6.38
C ASN A 206 1.70 51.03 -5.66
N LYS A 207 0.85 51.72 -4.87
CA LYS A 207 -0.13 51.10 -3.95
C LYS A 207 -1.01 50.06 -4.63
N LEU A 208 -1.46 50.35 -5.86
CA LEU A 208 -2.33 49.47 -6.63
C LEU A 208 -1.61 48.18 -7.06
N ALA A 209 -0.36 48.29 -7.56
CA ALA A 209 0.43 47.13 -7.95
C ALA A 209 0.75 46.22 -6.75
N PHE A 210 1.05 46.79 -5.58
CA PHE A 210 1.33 46.02 -4.36
C PHE A 210 0.09 45.30 -3.83
N ILE A 211 -1.09 45.93 -3.89
CA ILE A 211 -2.36 45.30 -3.53
C ILE A 211 -2.67 44.14 -4.46
N VAL A 212 -2.54 44.32 -5.78
CA VAL A 212 -2.77 43.26 -6.77
C VAL A 212 -1.84 42.07 -6.54
N VAL A 213 -0.54 42.32 -6.31
CA VAL A 213 0.44 41.25 -6.00
C VAL A 213 0.10 40.53 -4.69
N THR A 214 -0.30 41.26 -3.65
CA THR A 214 -0.63 40.67 -2.34
C THR A 214 -1.90 39.82 -2.41
N VAL A 215 -2.93 40.29 -3.11
CA VAL A 215 -4.18 39.54 -3.34
C VAL A 215 -3.91 38.30 -4.17
N PHE A 216 -3.07 38.39 -5.20
CA PHE A 216 -2.66 37.25 -5.99
C PHE A 216 -1.90 36.19 -5.16
N ILE A 217 -0.96 36.62 -4.29
CA ILE A 217 -0.26 35.72 -3.37
C ILE A 217 -1.25 35.04 -2.41
N LEU A 218 -2.23 35.76 -1.87
CA LEU A 218 -3.25 35.19 -0.98
C LEU A 218 -4.17 34.19 -1.69
N LEU A 219 -4.58 34.47 -2.94
CA LEU A 219 -5.37 33.53 -3.74
C LEU A 219 -4.59 32.27 -4.08
N VAL A 220 -3.31 32.40 -4.44
CA VAL A 220 -2.44 31.26 -4.74
C VAL A 220 -2.18 30.44 -3.48
N THR A 221 -1.81 31.06 -2.36
CA THR A 221 -1.55 30.35 -1.08
C THR A 221 -2.81 29.70 -0.50
N GLY A 222 -3.96 30.38 -0.56
CA GLY A 222 -5.26 29.82 -0.18
C GLY A 222 -5.67 28.64 -1.06
N GLY A 223 -5.50 28.75 -2.38
CA GLY A 223 -5.75 27.67 -3.33
C GLY A 223 -4.83 26.46 -3.09
N LEU A 224 -3.54 26.69 -2.80
CA LEU A 224 -2.56 25.64 -2.48
C LEU A 224 -2.92 24.90 -1.18
N THR A 225 -3.33 25.65 -0.15
CA THR A 225 -3.73 25.05 1.14
C THR A 225 -5.02 24.25 1.00
N TYR A 226 -5.99 24.76 0.25
CA TYR A 226 -7.24 24.06 -0.05
C TYR A 226 -6.99 22.79 -0.87
N TYR A 227 -6.12 22.86 -1.88
CA TYR A 227 -5.73 21.69 -2.67
C TYR A 227 -5.06 20.62 -1.79
N TYR A 228 -4.05 20.99 -1.00
CA TYR A 228 -3.34 20.08 -0.10
C TYR A 228 -4.27 19.37 0.91
N ILE A 229 -5.24 20.09 1.48
CA ILE A 229 -6.22 19.50 2.41
C ILE A 229 -7.23 18.62 1.65
N SER A 230 -7.67 19.03 0.45
CA SER A 230 -8.65 18.28 -0.34
C SER A 230 -8.12 16.99 -0.97
N THR A 231 -6.80 16.82 -1.11
CA THR A 231 -6.18 15.65 -1.74
C THR A 231 -5.68 14.61 -0.75
N ARG A 232 -5.80 14.83 0.56
CA ARG A 232 -5.35 13.85 1.56
C ARG A 232 -6.26 12.62 1.57
N PRO A 233 -5.72 11.39 1.52
CA PRO A 233 -6.51 10.18 1.62
C PRO A 233 -7.21 10.08 2.98
N ARG A 234 -8.39 9.48 3.00
CA ARG A 234 -9.12 9.20 4.23
C ARG A 234 -8.55 7.92 4.84
N VAL A 235 -8.02 8.03 6.04
CA VAL A 235 -7.56 6.87 6.81
C VAL A 235 -8.73 6.36 7.65
N LEU A 236 -9.06 5.09 7.47
CA LEU A 236 -10.16 4.36 8.11
C LEU A 236 -9.60 3.28 9.04
N ASN A 237 -10.40 2.86 10.00
CA ASN A 237 -10.09 1.69 10.82
C ASN A 237 -10.69 0.42 10.21
N GLN A 238 -10.17 -0.74 10.63
CA GLN A 238 -10.83 -2.03 10.35
C GLN A 238 -12.28 -2.03 10.86
N GLY A 239 -13.16 -2.73 10.13
CA GLY A 239 -14.60 -2.77 10.35
C GLY A 239 -15.37 -1.57 9.79
N GLU A 240 -14.70 -0.50 9.36
CA GLU A 240 -15.37 0.64 8.72
C GLU A 240 -15.69 0.33 7.25
N LEU A 241 -16.96 0.51 6.87
CA LEU A 241 -17.40 0.38 5.48
C LEU A 241 -16.92 1.57 4.63
N PHE A 242 -16.31 1.28 3.50
CA PHE A 242 -15.95 2.24 2.46
C PHE A 242 -16.45 1.77 1.10
N ARG A 243 -16.49 2.69 0.13
CA ARG A 243 -17.09 2.45 -1.18
C ARG A 243 -16.18 2.89 -2.29
N GLY A 244 -16.15 2.09 -3.35
CA GLY A 244 -15.25 2.35 -4.45
C GLY A 244 -15.33 1.37 -5.60
N ASN A 245 -15.19 1.86 -6.84
CA ASN A 245 -15.38 1.10 -8.07
C ASN A 245 -16.72 0.35 -8.14
N GLY A 246 -17.78 0.89 -7.56
CA GLY A 246 -19.07 0.21 -7.51
C GLY A 246 -19.10 -0.98 -6.54
N LEU A 247 -18.15 -1.07 -5.60
CA LEU A 247 -18.15 -2.03 -4.49
C LEU A 247 -18.34 -1.31 -3.15
N SER A 248 -18.96 -2.00 -2.21
CA SER A 248 -18.93 -1.68 -0.77
C SER A 248 -17.99 -2.68 -0.10
N LEU A 249 -17.01 -2.19 0.63
CA LEU A 249 -15.92 -2.98 1.21
C LEU A 249 -15.75 -2.65 2.69
N SER A 250 -15.37 -3.65 3.47
CA SER A 250 -14.87 -3.50 4.84
C SER A 250 -13.82 -4.59 5.11
N ILE A 251 -12.81 -4.27 5.91
CA ILE A 251 -11.81 -5.26 6.34
C ILE A 251 -12.18 -5.66 7.76
N GLU A 252 -12.65 -6.89 7.91
CA GLU A 252 -13.29 -7.36 9.14
C GLU A 252 -12.27 -8.01 10.08
N ASN A 253 -11.44 -8.90 9.53
CA ASN A 253 -10.37 -9.55 10.30
C ASN A 253 -9.07 -9.56 9.51
N SER A 254 -7.97 -9.63 10.23
CA SER A 254 -6.64 -9.71 9.63
C SER A 254 -5.75 -10.62 10.48
N TYR A 255 -5.02 -11.50 9.82
CA TYR A 255 -4.17 -12.50 10.47
C TYR A 255 -2.79 -12.49 9.83
N LEU A 256 -1.77 -12.75 10.63
CA LEU A 256 -0.40 -12.93 10.16
C LEU A 256 0.09 -14.32 10.56
N THR A 257 0.68 -15.04 9.62
CA THR A 257 1.31 -16.34 9.92
C THR A 257 2.45 -16.68 8.97
N ARG A 258 3.41 -17.49 9.45
CA ARG A 258 4.47 -18.11 8.64
C ARG A 258 4.22 -19.58 8.33
N TYR A 259 3.31 -20.20 9.07
CA TYR A 259 3.05 -21.62 9.00
C TYR A 259 1.79 -21.91 8.20
N ASP A 260 1.62 -23.13 7.73
CA ASP A 260 0.39 -23.64 7.15
C ASP A 260 -0.57 -24.15 8.26
N TYR A 261 -1.71 -24.67 7.85
CA TYR A 261 -2.71 -25.24 8.76
C TYR A 261 -2.21 -26.49 9.54
N LYS A 262 -1.12 -27.12 9.11
CA LYS A 262 -0.46 -28.25 9.78
C LYS A 262 0.71 -27.83 10.68
N GLY A 263 1.04 -26.54 10.72
CA GLY A 263 2.17 -26.01 11.48
C GLY A 263 3.53 -26.16 10.78
N GLN A 264 3.55 -26.40 9.47
CA GLN A 264 4.77 -26.41 8.66
C GLN A 264 5.03 -25.03 8.10
N GLU A 265 6.30 -24.58 8.12
CA GLU A 265 6.66 -23.27 7.56
C GLU A 265 6.39 -23.27 6.04
N ILE A 266 5.61 -22.31 5.55
CA ILE A 266 5.20 -22.25 4.14
C ILE A 266 6.40 -21.83 3.27
N GLU A 267 7.06 -20.73 3.65
CA GLU A 267 8.21 -20.22 2.93
C GLU A 267 9.13 -19.43 3.87
N LYS A 268 10.42 -19.73 3.81
CA LYS A 268 11.44 -19.09 4.64
C LYS A 268 11.53 -17.59 4.37
N ASP A 269 11.73 -16.80 5.44
CA ASP A 269 11.90 -15.34 5.42
C ASP A 269 10.65 -14.53 4.99
N PHE A 270 9.53 -15.20 4.76
CA PHE A 270 8.26 -14.58 4.41
C PHE A 270 7.18 -14.90 5.43
N SER A 271 6.31 -13.91 5.64
CA SER A 271 5.07 -14.04 6.39
C SER A 271 3.87 -13.79 5.46
N PHE A 272 2.74 -14.38 5.80
CA PHE A 272 1.51 -14.29 5.04
C PHE A 272 0.50 -13.47 5.81
N LEU A 273 0.18 -12.29 5.29
CA LEU A 273 -0.89 -11.45 5.80
C LEU A 273 -2.19 -11.86 5.10
N VAL A 274 -3.17 -12.29 5.87
CA VAL A 274 -4.47 -12.75 5.40
C VAL A 274 -5.55 -11.77 5.84
N LEU A 275 -6.28 -11.21 4.89
CA LEU A 275 -7.36 -10.26 5.15
C LEU A 275 -8.71 -10.88 4.82
N GLN A 276 -9.61 -10.94 5.79
CA GLN A 276 -11.01 -11.26 5.56
C GLN A 276 -11.76 -9.96 5.28
N ILE A 277 -12.21 -9.82 4.04
CA ILE A 277 -12.95 -8.66 3.56
C ILE A 277 -14.43 -9.00 3.44
N LYS A 278 -15.29 -8.06 3.82
CA LYS A 278 -16.72 -8.09 3.55
C LYS A 278 -16.99 -7.23 2.34
N VAL A 279 -17.56 -7.83 1.29
CA VAL A 279 -17.70 -7.20 -0.02
C VAL A 279 -19.12 -7.36 -0.57
N LEU A 280 -19.61 -6.30 -1.21
CA LEU A 280 -20.91 -6.23 -1.87
C LEU A 280 -20.77 -5.46 -3.17
N ASN A 281 -21.40 -5.95 -4.24
CA ASN A 281 -21.51 -5.20 -5.48
C ASN A 281 -22.66 -4.19 -5.40
N LEU A 282 -22.35 -2.92 -5.62
CA LEU A 282 -23.33 -1.83 -5.71
C LEU A 282 -23.69 -1.49 -7.16
N SER A 283 -22.97 -2.08 -8.13
CA SER A 283 -23.23 -1.90 -9.55
C SER A 283 -24.37 -2.79 -10.01
N LYS A 284 -25.13 -2.31 -11.01
CA LYS A 284 -26.11 -3.13 -11.75
C LYS A 284 -25.47 -4.16 -12.69
N TYR A 285 -24.16 -4.06 -12.89
CA TYR A 285 -23.39 -4.95 -13.74
C TYR A 285 -22.47 -5.83 -12.89
N GLN A 286 -22.09 -6.98 -13.46
CA GLN A 286 -21.06 -7.82 -12.88
C GLN A 286 -19.80 -7.02 -12.63
N ASN A 287 -19.25 -7.18 -11.43
CA ASN A 287 -18.10 -6.45 -10.98
C ASN A 287 -17.19 -7.39 -10.20
N THR A 288 -15.89 -7.17 -10.29
CA THR A 288 -14.86 -7.92 -9.57
C THR A 288 -14.13 -6.97 -8.65
N LEU A 289 -13.39 -7.51 -7.69
CA LEU A 289 -12.46 -6.76 -6.85
C LEU A 289 -11.04 -6.94 -7.41
N PRO A 290 -10.52 -6.05 -8.26
CA PRO A 290 -9.26 -6.33 -8.94
C PRO A 290 -8.09 -6.38 -7.96
N PHE A 291 -7.28 -7.43 -8.00
CA PHE A 291 -6.05 -7.55 -7.21
C PHE A 291 -5.10 -6.35 -7.40
N ALA A 292 -5.07 -5.78 -8.60
CA ALA A 292 -4.25 -4.61 -8.91
C ALA A 292 -4.65 -3.36 -8.12
N THR A 293 -5.90 -3.27 -7.65
CA THR A 293 -6.43 -2.13 -6.89
C THR A 293 -6.54 -2.38 -5.39
N SER A 294 -6.38 -3.62 -4.94
CA SER A 294 -6.48 -4.05 -3.54
C SER A 294 -5.08 -4.33 -3.00
N LYS A 295 -4.32 -3.30 -2.64
CA LYS A 295 -2.91 -3.45 -2.28
C LYS A 295 -2.68 -3.32 -0.78
N ILE A 296 -1.61 -3.91 -0.29
CA ILE A 296 -1.05 -3.60 1.02
C ILE A 296 0.19 -2.74 0.82
N VAL A 297 0.32 -1.68 1.61
CA VAL A 297 1.48 -0.80 1.63
C VAL A 297 2.13 -0.82 3.00
N ILE A 298 3.44 -1.02 2.97
CA ILE A 298 4.32 -1.06 4.14
C ILE A 298 5.52 -0.18 3.80
N GLY A 299 5.65 0.96 4.46
CA GLY A 299 6.63 1.99 4.10
C GLY A 299 6.51 2.41 2.63
N SER A 300 7.56 2.20 1.84
CA SER A 300 7.59 2.48 0.40
C SER A 300 7.21 1.30 -0.49
N TYR A 301 6.96 0.12 0.09
CA TYR A 301 6.70 -1.12 -0.64
C TYR A 301 5.20 -1.36 -0.78
N SER A 302 4.79 -1.94 -1.91
CA SER A 302 3.41 -2.35 -2.15
C SER A 302 3.33 -3.82 -2.57
N TYR A 303 2.33 -4.51 -2.02
CA TYR A 303 2.10 -5.93 -2.22
C TYR A 303 0.67 -6.14 -2.74
N THR A 304 0.52 -7.03 -3.71
CA THR A 304 -0.78 -7.43 -4.26
C THR A 304 -1.20 -8.79 -3.72
N PRO A 305 -2.51 -9.10 -3.71
CA PRO A 305 -2.98 -10.41 -3.35
C PRO A 305 -2.43 -11.48 -4.30
N THR A 306 -2.28 -12.71 -3.81
CA THR A 306 -1.81 -13.86 -4.58
C THR A 306 -2.61 -15.11 -4.26
N LEU A 307 -2.80 -15.97 -5.26
CA LEU A 307 -3.47 -17.27 -5.13
C LEU A 307 -2.49 -18.43 -4.94
N ASN A 308 -1.18 -18.18 -5.07
CA ASN A 308 -0.16 -19.24 -5.06
C ASN A 308 -0.11 -20.04 -3.75
N TYR A 309 -0.71 -19.52 -2.68
CA TYR A 309 -0.67 -20.10 -1.34
C TYR A 309 -2.05 -20.56 -0.84
N GLU A 310 -3.01 -20.71 -1.76
CA GLU A 310 -4.38 -21.09 -1.43
C GLU A 310 -4.45 -22.40 -0.64
N GLU A 311 -3.73 -23.43 -1.08
CA GLU A 311 -3.74 -24.76 -0.46
C GLU A 311 -3.17 -24.78 0.97
N TYR A 312 -2.34 -23.80 1.33
CA TYR A 312 -1.74 -23.70 2.67
C TYR A 312 -2.58 -22.85 3.64
N LEU A 313 -3.51 -22.06 3.10
CA LEU A 313 -4.25 -21.00 3.81
C LEU A 313 -5.78 -21.10 3.59
N PHE A 314 -6.28 -22.22 3.07
CA PHE A 314 -7.72 -22.46 2.83
C PHE A 314 -8.56 -22.39 4.12
N ASP A 315 -7.91 -22.61 5.25
CA ASP A 315 -8.46 -22.52 6.60
C ASP A 315 -8.63 -21.06 7.09
N PHE A 316 -8.56 -20.08 6.19
CA PHE A 316 -9.03 -18.71 6.45
C PHE A 316 -10.38 -18.40 5.79
N GLY A 317 -11.03 -19.40 5.21
CA GLY A 317 -12.36 -19.30 4.60
C GLY A 317 -12.31 -19.18 3.08
N ASN A 318 -13.26 -18.46 2.49
CA ASN A 318 -13.44 -18.36 1.04
C ASN A 318 -12.36 -17.48 0.40
N ILE A 319 -11.30 -18.09 -0.14
CA ILE A 319 -10.21 -17.37 -0.82
C ILE A 319 -10.73 -16.76 -2.13
N TYR A 320 -10.48 -15.47 -2.30
CA TYR A 320 -10.96 -14.72 -3.45
C TYR A 320 -10.14 -15.05 -4.70
N LYS A 321 -10.79 -15.59 -5.73
CA LYS A 321 -10.23 -16.07 -6.99
C LYS A 321 -10.52 -15.15 -8.17
N ASN A 322 -10.69 -13.84 -7.90
CA ASN A 322 -11.06 -12.83 -8.90
C ASN A 322 -12.42 -13.09 -9.58
N GLU A 323 -13.32 -13.78 -8.88
CA GLU A 323 -14.69 -14.02 -9.30
C GLU A 323 -15.57 -12.77 -9.16
N ASN A 324 -16.74 -12.82 -9.81
CA ASN A 324 -17.74 -11.76 -9.72
C ASN A 324 -18.30 -11.65 -8.30
N ILE A 325 -18.44 -10.42 -7.83
CA ILE A 325 -19.08 -10.08 -6.56
C ILE A 325 -20.60 -9.97 -6.78
N GLY A 326 -21.35 -10.65 -5.90
CA GLY A 326 -22.81 -10.64 -5.89
C GLY A 326 -23.43 -9.38 -5.26
N GLU A 327 -24.76 -9.31 -5.31
CA GLU A 327 -25.58 -8.22 -4.75
C GLU A 327 -25.89 -8.40 -3.26
N GLU A 328 -25.32 -9.43 -2.62
CA GLU A 328 -25.40 -9.65 -1.17
C GLU A 328 -24.00 -9.58 -0.56
N TYR A 329 -23.93 -9.17 0.71
CA TYR A 329 -22.66 -9.13 1.43
C TYR A 329 -22.10 -10.54 1.57
N THR A 330 -20.89 -10.72 1.07
CA THR A 330 -20.14 -11.97 1.20
C THR A 330 -18.77 -11.71 1.79
N TYR A 331 -18.27 -12.68 2.54
CA TYR A 331 -16.90 -12.64 3.06
C TYR A 331 -15.95 -13.31 2.06
N LYS A 332 -14.82 -12.66 1.81
CA LYS A 332 -13.77 -13.12 0.91
C LYS A 332 -12.42 -12.95 1.57
N THR A 333 -11.48 -13.82 1.25
CA THR A 333 -10.15 -13.84 1.86
C THR A 333 -9.09 -13.48 0.84
N LEU A 334 -8.27 -12.46 1.16
CA LEU A 334 -7.12 -12.03 0.37
C LEU A 334 -5.83 -12.42 1.07
N ILE A 335 -4.89 -12.99 0.32
CA ILE A 335 -3.59 -13.46 0.84
C ILE A 335 -2.48 -12.59 0.26
N TYR A 336 -1.62 -12.05 1.13
CA TYR A 336 -0.45 -11.27 0.76
C TYR A 336 0.81 -11.93 1.29
N LYS A 337 1.79 -12.14 0.42
CA LYS A 337 3.15 -12.53 0.81
C LYS A 337 3.97 -11.27 1.11
N ILE A 338 4.48 -11.16 2.33
CA ILE A 338 5.30 -10.03 2.78
C ILE A 338 6.60 -10.54 3.44
N PRO A 339 7.74 -9.87 3.26
CA PRO A 339 8.95 -10.20 4.01
C PRO A 339 8.71 -10.11 5.52
N THR A 340 9.16 -11.11 6.29
CA THR A 340 8.95 -11.13 7.75
C THR A 340 9.59 -9.92 8.44
N LEU A 341 10.67 -9.37 7.88
CA LEU A 341 11.34 -8.18 8.41
C LEU A 341 10.47 -6.91 8.41
N LEU A 342 9.39 -6.87 7.62
CA LEU A 342 8.52 -5.71 7.46
C LEU A 342 7.23 -5.82 8.29
N THR A 343 7.04 -6.89 9.07
CA THR A 343 5.77 -7.12 9.79
C THR A 343 5.57 -6.17 10.97
N ASP A 344 6.65 -5.60 11.50
CA ASP A 344 6.61 -4.64 12.62
C ASP A 344 6.30 -3.20 12.17
N GLU A 345 6.32 -2.93 10.86
CA GLU A 345 5.99 -1.62 10.30
C GLU A 345 4.47 -1.42 10.20
N GLU A 346 4.05 -0.17 10.03
CA GLU A 346 2.63 0.14 9.81
C GLU A 346 2.16 -0.41 8.46
N ILE A 347 1.14 -1.27 8.52
CA ILE A 347 0.53 -1.90 7.35
C ILE A 347 -0.78 -1.17 7.01
N LEU A 348 -0.87 -0.66 5.78
CA LEU A 348 -2.06 0.00 5.25
C LEU A 348 -2.63 -0.79 4.09
N PHE A 349 -3.93 -1.11 4.13
CA PHE A 349 -4.64 -1.56 2.94
C PHE A 349 -5.08 -0.36 2.12
N ASN A 350 -4.69 -0.35 0.85
CA ASN A 350 -4.96 0.73 -0.09
C ASN A 350 -5.91 0.22 -1.16
N TYR A 351 -7.07 0.83 -1.21
CA TYR A 351 -8.04 0.61 -2.28
C TYR A 351 -8.13 1.83 -3.19
N VAL A 352 -7.82 1.62 -4.48
CA VAL A 352 -7.80 2.70 -5.46
C VAL A 352 -9.13 2.80 -6.18
N ASN A 353 -9.88 3.87 -5.91
CA ASN A 353 -11.12 4.16 -6.62
C ASN A 353 -10.82 4.80 -7.97
N LYS A 354 -11.31 4.16 -9.04
CA LYS A 354 -11.29 4.65 -10.41
C LYS A 354 -11.98 6.01 -10.47
N VAL A 355 -11.29 6.91 -11.12
CA VAL A 355 -11.57 8.34 -11.26
C VAL A 355 -12.87 8.54 -12.03
N ASN A 356 -13.84 9.23 -11.41
CA ASN A 356 -14.85 9.94 -12.16
C ASN A 356 -14.12 10.98 -13.02
N SER A 357 -14.50 11.16 -14.29
CA SER A 357 -13.83 11.90 -15.40
C SER A 357 -13.27 13.32 -15.15
N LYS A 358 -13.19 13.78 -13.90
CA LYS A 358 -12.50 14.96 -13.40
C LYS A 358 -11.57 14.58 -12.24
N GLU A 359 -10.37 14.09 -12.56
CA GLU A 359 -9.11 14.31 -11.83
C GLU A 359 -9.09 14.23 -10.28
N LYS A 360 -9.91 13.38 -9.64
CA LYS A 360 -9.76 13.09 -8.21
C LYS A 360 -9.72 11.59 -7.96
N PHE A 361 -8.54 11.11 -7.57
CA PHE A 361 -8.37 9.81 -6.94
C PHE A 361 -8.83 9.93 -5.50
N PHE A 362 -9.87 9.17 -5.14
CA PHE A 362 -10.14 8.91 -3.73
C PHE A 362 -9.45 7.59 -3.41
N LYS A 363 -8.41 7.69 -2.59
CA LYS A 363 -7.74 6.53 -2.00
C LYS A 363 -8.31 6.38 -0.60
N ASP A 364 -8.94 5.24 -0.36
CA ASP A 364 -9.29 4.82 0.98
C ASP A 364 -8.11 3.99 1.50
N GLU A 365 -7.56 4.43 2.64
CA GLU A 365 -6.51 3.72 3.35
C GLU A 365 -7.11 3.13 4.61
N VAL A 366 -6.98 1.83 4.81
CA VAL A 366 -7.44 1.16 6.03
C VAL A 366 -6.22 0.71 6.82
N LYS A 367 -6.12 1.17 8.07
CA LYS A 367 -5.04 0.74 8.96
C LYS A 367 -5.26 -0.72 9.38
N ILE A 368 -4.30 -1.58 9.08
CA ILE A 368 -4.38 -3.01 9.39
C ILE A 368 -3.81 -3.28 10.77
N ARG A 369 -4.62 -3.93 11.61
CA ARG A 369 -4.20 -4.55 12.86
C ARG A 369 -4.44 -6.04 12.73
N TYR A 370 -3.38 -6.84 12.76
CA TYR A 370 -3.49 -8.27 12.57
C TYR A 370 -3.35 -9.02 13.89
N ILE A 371 -3.94 -10.21 13.93
CA ILE A 371 -3.69 -11.20 14.98
C ILE A 371 -2.51 -12.07 14.51
N ASP A 372 -1.45 -12.10 15.31
CA ASP A 372 -0.29 -12.94 15.08
C ASP A 372 -0.62 -14.39 15.50
N LEU A 373 -0.64 -15.29 14.51
CA LEU A 373 -0.96 -16.70 14.69
C LEU A 373 0.29 -17.58 14.81
N ASP A 374 1.48 -17.01 14.87
CA ASP A 374 2.72 -17.78 15.07
C ASP A 374 3.04 -17.93 16.57
N LYS A 375 2.41 -17.13 17.43
CA LYS A 375 2.51 -17.24 18.89
C LYS A 375 1.55 -18.30 19.40
N GLU A 376 2.08 -19.38 19.98
CA GLU A 376 1.27 -20.44 20.59
C GLU A 376 0.34 -19.87 21.67
N LYS A 377 -0.93 -20.31 21.63
CA LYS A 377 -1.92 -20.04 22.68
C LYS A 377 -2.04 -21.26 23.60
N ASP A 378 -2.59 -21.03 24.78
CA ASP A 378 -2.82 -22.08 25.77
C ASP A 378 -3.74 -23.18 25.22
N LYS A 379 -3.42 -24.42 25.61
CA LYS A 379 -4.19 -25.62 25.31
C LYS A 379 -5.52 -25.58 26.07
N LYS A 380 -6.64 -25.73 25.37
CA LYS A 380 -7.98 -25.84 25.98
C LYS A 380 -8.38 -27.31 26.06
N THR A 381 -8.85 -27.74 27.22
CA THR A 381 -9.23 -29.15 27.49
C THR A 381 -10.73 -29.22 27.74
N TYR A 382 -11.37 -30.24 27.19
CA TYR A 382 -12.82 -30.46 27.24
C TYR A 382 -13.12 -31.93 27.50
N GLU A 383 -14.22 -32.19 28.18
CA GLU A 383 -14.75 -33.52 28.47
C GLU A 383 -15.98 -33.85 27.60
N LEU A 384 -16.36 -35.12 27.55
CA LEU A 384 -17.58 -35.57 26.86
C LEU A 384 -18.81 -34.77 27.30
N GLY A 385 -19.56 -34.28 26.32
CA GLY A 385 -20.75 -33.45 26.53
C GLY A 385 -20.47 -31.95 26.66
N GLU A 386 -19.22 -31.50 26.64
CA GLU A 386 -18.88 -30.07 26.60
C GLU A 386 -18.81 -29.55 25.16
N GLU A 387 -19.21 -28.29 24.96
CA GLU A 387 -19.17 -27.63 23.65
C GLU A 387 -17.82 -26.91 23.46
N ILE A 388 -17.12 -27.21 22.37
CA ILE A 388 -15.98 -26.40 21.89
C ILE A 388 -16.53 -25.26 21.04
N SER A 389 -16.11 -24.04 21.34
CA SER A 389 -16.31 -22.85 20.49
C SER A 389 -14.98 -22.40 19.88
N PHE A 390 -14.96 -22.21 18.56
CA PHE A 390 -13.78 -21.75 17.80
C PHE A 390 -13.76 -20.23 17.58
N GLU A 391 -14.31 -19.43 18.51
CA GLU A 391 -14.39 -17.96 18.42
C GLU A 391 -13.04 -17.25 18.17
N ASP A 392 -11.96 -17.82 18.69
CA ASP A 392 -10.61 -17.26 18.58
C ASP A 392 -9.90 -17.56 17.25
N LEU A 393 -10.57 -18.28 16.33
CA LEU A 393 -10.02 -18.73 15.06
C LEU A 393 -10.69 -18.01 13.87
N PRO A 394 -10.11 -18.11 12.66
CA PRO A 394 -10.67 -17.49 11.45
C PRO A 394 -12.12 -17.90 11.11
N PHE A 395 -12.60 -19.03 11.64
CA PHE A 395 -13.91 -19.64 11.39
C PHE A 395 -14.94 -19.33 12.48
N LYS A 396 -14.91 -18.10 12.98
CA LYS A 396 -15.73 -17.61 14.11
C LYS A 396 -17.10 -18.30 14.19
N ASN A 397 -17.47 -18.74 15.40
CA ASN A 397 -18.75 -19.36 15.74
C ASN A 397 -18.95 -20.81 15.28
N TYR A 398 -17.94 -21.49 14.73
CA TYR A 398 -18.00 -22.96 14.64
C TYR A 398 -18.08 -23.54 16.05
N LYS A 399 -19.06 -24.42 16.27
CA LYS A 399 -19.28 -25.11 17.53
C LYS A 399 -19.38 -26.60 17.30
N ILE A 400 -18.71 -27.39 18.15
CA ILE A 400 -18.81 -28.85 18.13
C ILE A 400 -19.03 -29.37 19.54
N LYS A 401 -19.77 -30.46 19.65
CA LYS A 401 -20.02 -31.16 20.91
C LYS A 401 -19.99 -32.66 20.65
N ILE A 402 -19.16 -33.40 21.39
CA ILE A 402 -19.11 -34.86 21.31
C ILE A 402 -19.78 -35.41 22.56
N ASP A 403 -20.96 -36.00 22.39
CA ASP A 403 -21.75 -36.52 23.51
C ASP A 403 -21.23 -37.87 24.00
N SER A 404 -20.77 -38.73 23.09
CA SER A 404 -20.28 -40.05 23.44
C SER A 404 -19.35 -40.65 22.39
N TYR A 405 -18.60 -41.67 22.83
CA TYR A 405 -17.73 -42.47 21.96
C TYR A 405 -17.88 -43.97 22.27
N GLU A 406 -17.61 -44.82 21.28
CA GLU A 406 -17.43 -46.26 21.45
C GLU A 406 -16.36 -46.78 20.50
N ILE A 407 -15.52 -47.75 20.93
CA ILE A 407 -14.52 -48.39 20.06
C ILE A 407 -14.78 -49.89 19.96
N LYS A 408 -15.18 -50.36 18.77
CA LYS A 408 -15.52 -51.76 18.52
C LYS A 408 -15.02 -52.24 17.15
N PRO A 409 -14.81 -53.56 16.95
CA PRO A 409 -14.41 -54.09 15.64
C PRO A 409 -15.50 -53.93 14.56
N SER A 410 -16.76 -53.86 14.98
CA SER A 410 -17.91 -53.66 14.09
C SER A 410 -19.12 -53.11 14.86
N PHE A 411 -19.97 -52.36 14.17
CA PHE A 411 -21.25 -51.88 14.69
C PHE A 411 -22.41 -52.45 13.89
N LYS A 412 -23.47 -52.88 14.57
CA LYS A 412 -24.72 -53.34 13.94
C LYS A 412 -25.65 -52.13 13.79
N LEU A 413 -26.01 -51.79 12.56
CA LEU A 413 -26.98 -50.75 12.24
C LEU A 413 -28.30 -51.39 11.82
N GLU A 414 -29.40 -50.99 12.45
CA GLU A 414 -30.73 -51.47 12.09
C GLU A 414 -31.44 -50.46 11.18
N TYR A 415 -32.12 -50.96 10.15
CA TYR A 415 -32.88 -50.12 9.22
C TYR A 415 -34.12 -50.84 8.71
N ASN A 416 -35.09 -50.08 8.21
CA ASN A 416 -36.27 -50.66 7.56
C ASN A 416 -35.98 -50.82 6.06
N TYR A 417 -35.95 -52.05 5.58
CA TYR A 417 -35.91 -52.34 4.15
C TYR A 417 -37.34 -52.38 3.62
N CYS A 418 -37.70 -51.37 2.82
CA CYS A 418 -39.03 -51.26 2.24
C CYS A 418 -39.01 -51.71 0.78
N TYR A 419 -39.83 -52.71 0.44
CA TYR A 419 -40.10 -53.10 -0.93
C TYR A 419 -41.60 -52.94 -1.20
N LYS A 420 -41.95 -52.06 -2.14
CA LYS A 420 -43.33 -51.58 -2.34
C LYS A 420 -43.88 -50.91 -1.06
N LYS A 421 -44.97 -51.42 -0.48
CA LYS A 421 -45.63 -50.91 0.74
C LYS A 421 -45.29 -51.70 2.00
N GLU A 422 -44.49 -52.76 1.89
CA GLU A 422 -44.10 -53.60 3.02
C GLU A 422 -42.67 -53.26 3.44
N CYS A 423 -42.49 -52.91 4.70
CA CYS A 423 -41.19 -52.62 5.30
C CYS A 423 -40.84 -53.72 6.30
N THR A 424 -39.65 -54.31 6.15
CA THR A 424 -39.12 -55.32 7.07
C THR A 424 -37.93 -54.76 7.82
N LYS A 425 -37.81 -55.06 9.11
CA LYS A 425 -36.60 -54.73 9.87
C LYS A 425 -35.43 -55.53 9.33
N SER A 426 -34.38 -54.84 8.94
CA SER A 426 -33.12 -55.39 8.45
C SER A 426 -31.96 -54.78 9.21
N TYR A 427 -30.75 -55.27 8.97
CA TYR A 427 -29.56 -54.73 9.60
C TYR A 427 -28.34 -54.85 8.69
N GLU A 428 -27.35 -54.02 8.94
CA GLU A 428 -26.04 -54.04 8.30
C GLU A 428 -24.95 -53.97 9.37
N TYR A 429 -23.78 -54.54 9.09
CA TYR A 429 -22.60 -54.38 9.93
C TYR A 429 -21.64 -53.41 9.26
N VAL A 430 -21.33 -52.32 9.95
CA VAL A 430 -20.24 -51.42 9.57
C VAL A 430 -18.94 -52.00 10.13
N LYS A 431 -17.95 -52.16 9.26
CA LYS A 431 -16.65 -52.77 9.56
C LYS A 431 -15.53 -51.94 8.93
N PRO A 432 -14.32 -51.90 9.52
CA PRO A 432 -13.20 -51.21 8.93
C PRO A 432 -12.77 -51.89 7.62
N SER A 433 -12.17 -51.13 6.71
CA SER A 433 -11.63 -51.63 5.46
C SER A 433 -10.49 -52.63 5.68
N ILE A 434 -10.43 -53.68 4.85
CA ILE A 434 -9.42 -54.74 4.92
C ILE A 434 -8.13 -54.35 4.14
N VAL A 435 -8.11 -53.21 3.45
CA VAL A 435 -7.07 -52.84 2.46
C VAL A 435 -5.89 -52.09 3.09
N SER A 436 -5.35 -52.52 4.23
CA SER A 436 -4.19 -51.86 4.86
C SER A 436 -3.26 -52.81 5.60
N ASN A 437 -2.01 -52.38 5.78
CA ASN A 437 -0.93 -53.17 6.42
C ASN A 437 -0.96 -53.14 7.97
N TYR A 438 -2.06 -52.71 8.58
CA TYR A 438 -2.20 -52.59 10.03
C TYR A 438 -3.62 -52.95 10.49
N ASP A 439 -3.71 -53.40 11.74
CA ASP A 439 -4.95 -53.81 12.38
C ASP A 439 -5.82 -52.59 12.75
N LYS A 440 -7.10 -52.62 12.35
CA LYS A 440 -8.04 -51.51 12.51
C LYS A 440 -9.31 -51.90 13.25
N VAL A 441 -9.91 -50.92 13.90
CA VAL A 441 -11.24 -50.96 14.53
C VAL A 441 -11.99 -49.67 14.19
N LEU A 442 -13.26 -49.58 14.61
CA LEU A 442 -14.07 -48.38 14.41
C LEU A 442 -14.21 -47.61 15.72
N LEU A 443 -13.93 -46.32 15.66
CA LEU A 443 -14.34 -45.32 16.61
C LEU A 443 -15.70 -44.77 16.17
N LYS A 444 -16.75 -45.05 16.93
CA LYS A 444 -18.05 -44.40 16.81
C LYS A 444 -18.03 -43.12 17.64
N LEU A 445 -18.27 -41.97 17.02
CA LEU A 445 -18.50 -40.70 17.70
C LEU A 445 -19.95 -40.29 17.49
N LYS A 446 -20.61 -39.85 18.56
CA LYS A 446 -21.91 -39.19 18.46
C LYS A 446 -21.76 -37.76 18.92
N GLY A 447 -22.16 -36.80 18.09
CA GLY A 447 -21.96 -35.40 18.39
C GLY A 447 -22.60 -34.45 17.40
N THR A 448 -22.92 -33.26 17.89
CA THR A 448 -23.56 -32.20 17.11
C THR A 448 -22.54 -31.14 16.71
N TYR A 449 -22.85 -30.42 15.64
CA TYR A 449 -22.04 -29.32 15.14
C TYR A 449 -22.93 -28.17 14.66
N ASN A 450 -22.40 -26.96 14.71
CA ASN A 450 -23.02 -25.76 14.15
C ASN A 450 -21.95 -24.98 13.38
N LEU A 451 -22.14 -24.88 12.06
CA LEU A 451 -21.24 -24.14 11.17
C LEU A 451 -21.79 -22.73 10.98
N SER A 452 -20.93 -21.72 11.03
CA SER A 452 -21.33 -20.34 10.74
C SER A 452 -21.51 -20.12 9.24
N ASP A 453 -22.64 -19.53 8.84
CA ASP A 453 -22.88 -19.12 7.45
C ASP A 453 -21.93 -18.01 6.96
N GLU A 454 -21.27 -17.28 7.87
CA GLU A 454 -20.44 -16.12 7.53
C GLU A 454 -19.05 -16.51 7.01
N VAL A 455 -18.45 -17.58 7.53
CA VAL A 455 -17.11 -18.05 7.13
C VAL A 455 -17.14 -19.57 6.96
N ASN A 456 -17.41 -20.03 5.74
CA ASN A 456 -17.33 -21.44 5.40
C ASN A 456 -15.91 -21.83 4.97
N ILE A 457 -15.41 -22.92 5.57
CA ILE A 457 -14.17 -23.57 5.17
C ILE A 457 -14.50 -24.55 4.06
N GLU A 458 -13.81 -24.44 2.94
CA GLU A 458 -13.99 -25.42 1.88
C GLU A 458 -13.53 -26.81 2.35
N GLY A 459 -14.45 -27.78 2.30
CA GLY A 459 -14.21 -29.15 2.72
C GLY A 459 -14.35 -29.44 4.22
N VAL A 460 -14.95 -28.54 5.02
CA VAL A 460 -15.34 -28.85 6.41
C VAL A 460 -16.85 -28.70 6.54
N TYR A 461 -17.57 -29.81 6.46
CA TYR A 461 -19.04 -29.82 6.50
C TYR A 461 -19.61 -30.50 7.74
N ASP A 462 -18.79 -31.25 8.47
CA ASP A 462 -19.18 -31.98 9.67
C ASP A 462 -17.99 -32.22 10.62
N ILE A 463 -18.22 -32.99 11.69
CA ILE A 463 -17.21 -33.34 12.69
C ILE A 463 -16.11 -34.21 12.09
N TYR A 464 -16.44 -35.13 11.18
CA TYR A 464 -15.45 -36.01 10.57
C TYR A 464 -14.47 -35.21 9.71
N ASP A 465 -14.95 -34.30 8.86
CA ASP A 465 -14.11 -33.47 8.02
C ASP A 465 -13.13 -32.62 8.85
N LEU A 466 -13.61 -32.09 9.99
CA LEU A 466 -12.78 -31.35 10.93
C LEU A 466 -11.67 -32.24 11.51
N ILE A 467 -12.00 -33.47 11.90
CA ILE A 467 -11.05 -34.45 12.44
C ILE A 467 -10.05 -34.89 11.37
N ASP A 468 -10.49 -35.16 10.12
CA ASP A 468 -9.59 -35.57 9.04
C ASP A 468 -8.57 -34.48 8.68
N LYS A 469 -8.97 -33.21 8.73
CA LYS A 469 -8.10 -32.08 8.38
C LYS A 469 -7.20 -31.61 9.52
N PHE A 470 -7.72 -31.53 10.75
CA PHE A 470 -7.05 -30.86 11.87
C PHE A 470 -6.85 -31.75 13.10
N GLY A 471 -7.42 -32.96 13.09
CA GLY A 471 -7.45 -33.86 14.22
C GLY A 471 -6.31 -34.87 14.23
N TYR A 472 -5.98 -35.35 15.43
CA TYR A 472 -5.24 -36.60 15.64
C TYR A 472 -5.63 -37.21 17.00
N LEU A 473 -5.44 -38.51 17.16
CA LEU A 473 -5.69 -39.19 18.43
C LEU A 473 -4.39 -39.34 19.23
N LYS A 474 -4.45 -38.96 20.50
CA LYS A 474 -3.40 -39.21 21.49
C LYS A 474 -3.93 -40.22 22.51
N TYR A 475 -3.15 -41.24 22.83
CA TYR A 475 -3.60 -42.29 23.74
C TYR A 475 -2.45 -42.85 24.57
N GLU A 476 -2.78 -43.43 25.72
CA GLU A 476 -1.82 -44.03 26.65
C GLU A 476 -1.97 -45.55 26.64
N LEU A 477 -0.90 -46.27 26.33
CA LEU A 477 -0.86 -47.73 26.32
C LEU A 477 0.38 -48.19 27.10
N ASN A 478 0.19 -49.04 28.12
CA ASN A 478 1.28 -49.51 28.99
C ASN A 478 2.14 -48.36 29.59
N ASN A 479 1.49 -47.27 30.01
CA ASN A 479 2.11 -46.03 30.51
C ASN A 479 2.96 -45.25 29.49
N GLU A 480 2.92 -45.62 28.20
CA GLU A 480 3.53 -44.84 27.12
C GLU A 480 2.47 -44.03 26.37
N VAL A 481 2.76 -42.74 26.19
CA VAL A 481 1.93 -41.84 25.40
C VAL A 481 2.27 -41.98 23.93
N LYS A 482 1.29 -42.37 23.12
CA LYS A 482 1.40 -42.53 21.67
C LYS A 482 0.47 -41.57 20.95
N THR A 483 0.84 -41.25 19.70
CA THR A 483 0.00 -40.52 18.75
C THR A 483 -0.33 -41.43 17.58
N GLN A 484 -1.59 -41.43 17.16
CA GLN A 484 -2.01 -42.16 15.97
C GLN A 484 -1.49 -41.46 14.70
N ASN A 485 -0.69 -42.19 13.90
CA ASN A 485 -0.10 -41.69 12.66
C ASN A 485 -0.78 -42.22 11.38
N VAL A 486 -2.00 -42.76 11.49
CA VAL A 486 -2.76 -43.26 10.33
C VAL A 486 -3.84 -42.26 9.93
N LYS A 487 -4.04 -42.09 8.62
CA LYS A 487 -5.09 -41.21 8.08
C LYS A 487 -6.46 -41.70 8.52
N PHE A 488 -7.31 -40.79 8.97
CA PHE A 488 -8.70 -41.11 9.25
C PHE A 488 -9.43 -41.50 7.98
N LYS A 489 -10.41 -42.36 8.15
CA LYS A 489 -11.32 -42.76 7.08
C LYS A 489 -12.69 -43.01 7.67
N GLU A 490 -13.67 -42.28 7.17
CA GLU A 490 -15.06 -42.52 7.52
C GLU A 490 -15.58 -43.80 6.84
N VAL A 491 -16.34 -44.59 7.58
CA VAL A 491 -17.07 -45.74 7.06
C VAL A 491 -18.57 -45.44 7.14
N THR A 492 -19.17 -45.15 5.99
CA THR A 492 -20.59 -44.83 5.91
C THR A 492 -21.41 -46.04 5.44
N SER A 493 -22.66 -46.13 5.90
CA SER A 493 -23.65 -47.07 5.37
C SER A 493 -24.60 -46.34 4.42
N ASN A 494 -24.86 -46.96 3.26
CA ASN A 494 -25.84 -46.47 2.29
C ASN A 494 -27.28 -46.87 2.66
N LYS A 495 -27.47 -47.74 3.65
CA LYS A 495 -28.76 -48.34 4.01
C LYS A 495 -29.30 -47.82 5.34
N ALA A 496 -28.40 -47.53 6.28
CA ALA A 496 -28.71 -47.06 7.62
C ALA A 496 -27.81 -45.88 7.95
N LYS A 497 -28.37 -44.68 8.05
CA LYS A 497 -27.66 -43.50 8.55
C LYS A 497 -28.24 -43.10 9.90
N GLU A 498 -27.41 -43.18 10.94
CA GLU A 498 -27.72 -42.56 12.23
C GLU A 498 -27.33 -41.09 12.14
N MET A 499 -28.25 -40.20 12.52
CA MET A 499 -27.98 -38.76 12.57
C MET A 499 -26.87 -38.47 13.58
N ASP A 500 -26.02 -37.48 13.28
CA ASP A 500 -24.96 -36.99 14.18
C ASP A 500 -24.00 -38.09 14.67
N THR A 501 -23.80 -39.12 13.85
CA THR A 501 -23.02 -40.30 14.20
C THR A 501 -21.98 -40.60 13.12
N TYR A 502 -20.73 -40.69 13.54
CA TYR A 502 -19.57 -40.85 12.67
C TYR A 502 -18.84 -42.14 13.03
N TYR A 503 -18.49 -42.95 12.02
CA TYR A 503 -17.74 -44.18 12.19
C TYR A 503 -16.37 -44.04 11.53
N ILE A 504 -15.31 -43.99 12.33
CA ILE A 504 -13.97 -43.63 11.87
C ILE A 504 -13.02 -44.81 12.06
N GLU A 505 -12.26 -45.18 11.04
CA GLU A 505 -11.19 -46.18 11.15
C GLU A 505 -10.06 -45.67 12.05
N VAL A 506 -9.71 -46.45 13.08
CA VAL A 506 -8.61 -46.16 14.02
C VAL A 506 -7.77 -47.42 14.29
N LEU A 507 -6.58 -47.27 14.89
CA LEU A 507 -5.73 -48.41 15.23
C LEU A 507 -6.39 -49.31 16.27
N LYS A 508 -6.30 -50.63 16.10
CA LYS A 508 -6.90 -51.61 17.04
C LYS A 508 -6.36 -51.50 18.46
N GLU A 509 -5.12 -51.07 18.64
CA GLU A 509 -4.50 -50.91 19.96
C GLU A 509 -5.23 -49.88 20.85
N LEU A 510 -5.99 -48.94 20.26
CA LEU A 510 -6.80 -47.98 21.03
C LEU A 510 -7.87 -48.65 21.90
N GLN A 511 -8.33 -49.87 21.56
CA GLN A 511 -9.28 -50.60 22.41
C GLN A 511 -8.72 -50.87 23.82
N ASN A 512 -7.41 -51.07 23.90
CA ASN A 512 -6.71 -51.42 25.12
C ASN A 512 -6.06 -50.20 25.81
N ALA A 513 -6.19 -49.01 25.24
CA ALA A 513 -5.60 -47.80 25.81
C ALA A 513 -6.27 -47.43 27.14
N SER A 514 -5.48 -46.96 28.11
CA SER A 514 -5.98 -46.50 29.41
C SER A 514 -6.64 -45.12 29.30
N LYS A 515 -6.06 -44.23 28.47
CA LYS A 515 -6.59 -42.90 28.17
C LYS A 515 -6.61 -42.65 26.67
N ILE A 516 -7.59 -41.89 26.21
CA ILE A 516 -7.75 -41.51 24.80
C ILE A 516 -8.23 -40.07 24.73
N SER A 517 -7.54 -39.25 23.95
CA SER A 517 -7.90 -37.86 23.70
C SER A 517 -7.89 -37.57 22.21
N LEU A 518 -8.95 -36.92 21.73
CA LEU A 518 -9.00 -36.32 20.41
C LEU A 518 -8.37 -34.93 20.49
N ILE A 519 -7.28 -34.72 19.76
CA ILE A 519 -6.61 -33.43 19.68
C ILE A 519 -6.97 -32.78 18.35
N ILE A 520 -7.52 -31.58 18.39
CA ILE A 520 -7.77 -30.73 17.22
C ILE A 520 -6.78 -29.57 17.29
N LYS A 521 -5.82 -29.53 16.37
CA LYS A 521 -4.83 -28.45 16.28
C LYS A 521 -5.11 -27.61 15.04
N ILE A 522 -5.44 -26.34 15.26
CA ILE A 522 -5.69 -25.37 14.21
C ILE A 522 -4.82 -24.15 14.51
N ARG A 523 -3.85 -23.89 13.63
CA ARG A 523 -2.90 -22.77 13.78
C ARG A 523 -2.20 -22.83 15.15
N ASN A 524 -2.23 -21.73 15.91
CA ASN A 524 -1.64 -21.64 17.25
C ASN A 524 -2.52 -22.18 18.38
N GLN A 525 -3.69 -22.76 18.09
CA GLN A 525 -4.60 -23.28 19.11
C GLN A 525 -4.70 -24.79 19.07
N THR A 526 -4.71 -25.38 20.26
CA THR A 526 -4.88 -26.81 20.47
C THR A 526 -6.06 -27.06 21.40
N TYR A 527 -7.01 -27.83 20.92
CA TYR A 527 -8.18 -28.28 21.66
C TYR A 527 -8.02 -29.77 21.94
N GLU A 528 -8.04 -30.16 23.21
CA GLU A 528 -8.02 -31.56 23.64
C GLU A 528 -9.39 -31.95 24.15
N TYR A 529 -9.97 -32.98 23.55
CA TYR A 529 -11.24 -33.56 23.97
C TYR A 529 -10.99 -34.94 24.55
N THR A 530 -11.18 -35.09 25.86
CA THR A 530 -10.98 -36.36 26.56
C THR A 530 -12.12 -37.31 26.19
N LEU A 531 -11.77 -38.49 25.65
CA LEU A 531 -12.73 -39.56 25.37
C LEU A 531 -12.68 -40.61 26.48
N LYS A 532 -11.48 -41.02 26.90
CA LYS A 532 -11.28 -42.07 27.91
C LYS A 532 -10.26 -41.67 28.96
#